data_AF-A0A7C6N633-F1
#
_entry.id   AF-A0A7C6N633-F1
#
_cell.length_a   1.000
_cell.length_b   1.000
_cell.length_c   1.000
_cell.angle_alpha   90.00
_cell.angle_beta   90.00
_cell.angle_gamma   90.00
#
_symmetry.space_group_name_H-M   'P 1'
#
loop_
_entity.id
_entity.type
_entity.pdbx_description
1 polymer ?
#
loop_
_entity_poly.entity_id
_entity_poly.type
_entity_poly.pdbx_seq_one_letter_code
_entity_poly.pdbx_strand_id
1 'polypeptide(L)'
;MGRDIKPLTVDVTHASLPGPKAYHSSTKFLRDTEYCSKVLQEHYEKYGVDYVGEWHSHIVPLRGVSGGDIATLTSIIYDPDYNFNAFACIVALLENDKVELIGYIATKRYIYQVEIRVVDSDMLI
;
A
#
# COMPACT_ATOMS: atom_id res chain seq x y z
N MET A 1 -11.99 12.56 12.56
CA MET A 1 -12.58 11.64 11.56
C MET A 1 -13.42 12.46 10.59
N GLY A 2 -12.78 13.02 9.57
CA GLY A 2 -13.37 13.99 8.64
C GLY A 2 -14.36 13.32 7.70
N ARG A 3 -15.57 13.88 7.62
CA ARG A 3 -16.47 13.68 6.48
C ARG A 3 -15.95 14.55 5.35
N ASP A 4 -15.09 14.02 4.50
CA ASP A 4 -14.80 14.66 3.22
C ASP A 4 -15.23 13.77 2.08
N ILE A 5 -16.21 14.30 1.36
CA ILE A 5 -16.77 13.76 0.14
C ILE A 5 -15.78 14.20 -0.96
N LYS A 6 -14.70 13.38 -1.10
CA LYS A 6 -13.51 13.37 -2.01
C LYS A 6 -12.18 13.85 -1.39
N PRO A 7 -11.08 13.07 -1.58
CA PRO A 7 -10.29 13.09 -2.82
C PRO A 7 -10.10 11.67 -3.43
N LEU A 8 -9.92 11.54 -4.76
CA LEU A 8 -9.49 10.24 -5.36
C LEU A 8 -7.96 10.08 -5.35
N THR A 9 -7.26 10.99 -4.68
CA THR A 9 -5.80 11.04 -4.65
C THR A 9 -5.34 10.64 -3.25
N VAL A 10 -4.37 9.73 -3.19
CA VAL A 10 -3.70 9.30 -1.95
C VAL A 10 -2.24 9.70 -2.09
N ASP A 11 -1.76 10.54 -1.18
CA ASP A 11 -0.37 10.98 -1.17
C ASP A 11 0.45 10.07 -0.24
N VAL A 12 1.40 9.35 -0.82
CA VAL A 12 2.29 8.44 -0.08
C VAL A 12 3.62 9.14 0.15
N THR A 13 3.87 9.52 1.40
CA THR A 13 5.10 10.26 1.79
C THR A 13 6.16 9.35 2.41
N HIS A 14 5.74 8.22 2.98
CA HIS A 14 6.61 7.28 3.67
C HIS A 14 6.22 5.84 3.30
N ALA A 15 7.20 4.95 3.24
CA ALA A 15 7.00 3.51 3.06
C ALA A 15 7.91 2.75 4.01
N SER A 16 7.37 1.75 4.70
CA SER A 16 8.16 0.89 5.57
C SER A 16 8.76 -0.29 4.80
N LEU A 17 9.81 -0.87 5.38
CA LEU A 17 10.24 -2.22 5.06
C LEU A 17 9.28 -3.26 5.67
N PRO A 18 9.29 -4.52 5.20
CA PRO A 18 8.37 -5.56 5.68
C PRO A 18 8.62 -6.00 7.14
N GLY A 19 9.75 -5.60 7.72
CA GLY A 19 10.17 -5.94 9.08
C GLY A 19 11.01 -7.21 9.18
N PRO A 20 11.73 -7.38 10.30
CA PRO A 20 12.76 -8.42 10.44
C PRO A 20 12.19 -9.85 10.57
N LYS A 21 10.94 -10.01 11.01
CA LYS A 21 10.27 -11.32 11.09
C LYS A 21 9.36 -11.59 9.88
N ALA A 22 9.50 -10.82 8.80
CA ALA A 22 8.72 -11.04 7.60
C ALA A 22 8.98 -12.44 7.01
N TYR A 23 7.91 -13.09 6.56
CA TYR A 23 8.00 -14.39 5.89
C TYR A 23 7.98 -14.19 4.38
N HIS A 24 8.93 -14.82 3.70
CA HIS A 24 9.06 -14.79 2.25
C HIS A 24 9.08 -16.23 1.70
N SER A 25 8.23 -16.49 0.72
CA SER A 25 8.31 -17.67 -0.15
C SER A 25 8.07 -17.27 -1.60
N SER A 26 8.24 -18.22 -2.52
CA SER A 26 7.99 -17.99 -3.95
C SER A 26 6.54 -17.62 -4.28
N THR A 27 5.59 -17.94 -3.40
CA THR A 27 4.15 -17.76 -3.63
C THR A 27 3.43 -17.02 -2.52
N LYS A 28 4.12 -16.67 -1.43
CA LYS A 28 3.52 -16.05 -0.25
C LYS A 28 4.48 -15.07 0.39
N PHE A 29 3.93 -13.94 0.80
CA PHE A 29 4.61 -12.95 1.61
C PHE A 29 3.72 -12.61 2.81
N LEU A 30 4.32 -12.48 3.99
CA LEU A 30 3.66 -11.96 5.18
C LEU A 30 4.59 -10.96 5.85
N ARG A 31 4.12 -9.72 6.04
CA ARG A 31 4.85 -8.69 6.79
C ARG A 31 4.91 -9.04 8.27
N ASP A 32 5.93 -8.54 8.96
CA ASP A 32 6.00 -8.52 10.42
C ASP A 32 5.01 -7.44 10.92
N THR A 33 3.81 -7.88 11.30
CA THR A 33 2.73 -6.96 11.69
C THR A 33 3.06 -6.17 12.95
N GLU A 34 3.78 -6.76 13.92
CA GLU A 34 4.18 -6.08 15.14
C GLU A 34 5.18 -4.95 14.82
N TYR A 35 6.17 -5.23 13.97
CA TYR A 35 7.10 -4.22 13.49
C TYR A 35 6.39 -3.11 12.71
N CYS A 36 5.55 -3.48 11.73
CA CYS A 36 4.86 -2.50 10.90
C CYS A 36 3.94 -1.60 11.72
N SER A 37 3.20 -2.14 12.69
CA SER A 37 2.35 -1.34 13.58
C SER A 37 3.14 -0.34 14.41
N LYS A 38 4.35 -0.69 14.89
CA LYS A 38 5.23 0.25 15.59
C LYS A 38 5.69 1.37 14.67
N VAL A 39 6.11 1.03 13.44
CA VAL A 39 6.51 2.05 12.44
C VAL A 39 5.36 3.01 12.14
N LEU A 40 4.13 2.49 11.97
CA LEU A 40 2.94 3.32 11.74
C LEU A 40 2.67 4.25 12.92
N GLN A 41 2.73 3.74 14.14
CA GLN A 41 2.54 4.54 15.35
C GLN A 41 3.59 5.66 15.46
N GLU A 42 4.86 5.34 15.23
CA GLU A 42 5.96 6.32 15.26
C GLU A 42 5.78 7.41 14.19
N HIS A 43 5.35 7.05 12.98
CA HIS A 43 5.12 8.02 11.90
C HIS A 43 3.90 8.90 12.15
N TYR A 44 2.84 8.33 12.72
CA TYR A 44 1.69 9.11 13.16
C TYR A 44 2.09 10.13 14.24
N GLU A 45 2.82 9.69 15.26
CA GLU A 45 3.27 10.56 16.36
C GLU A 45 4.23 11.66 15.89
N LYS A 46 5.12 11.33 14.95
CA LYS A 46 6.17 12.25 14.50
C LYS A 46 5.73 13.21 13.40
N TYR A 47 4.92 12.73 12.45
CA TYR A 47 4.57 13.48 11.24
C TYR A 47 3.07 13.72 11.06
N GLY A 48 2.21 13.12 11.89
CA GLY A 48 0.75 13.22 11.76
C GLY A 48 0.21 12.53 10.51
N VAL A 49 0.93 11.57 9.92
CA VAL A 49 0.53 10.84 8.72
C VAL A 49 -0.21 9.55 9.07
N ASP A 50 -1.23 9.22 8.27
CA ASP A 50 -2.05 8.02 8.45
C ASP A 50 -1.53 6.83 7.63
N TYR A 51 -1.94 5.63 8.03
CA TYR A 51 -1.77 4.42 7.22
C TYR A 51 -2.79 4.40 6.08
N VAL A 52 -2.29 4.53 4.84
CA VAL A 52 -3.14 4.72 3.65
C VAL A 52 -3.11 3.56 2.66
N GLY A 53 -2.19 2.59 2.82
CA GLY A 53 -2.01 1.54 1.83
C GLY A 53 -0.85 0.60 2.10
N GLU A 54 -0.70 -0.37 1.21
CA GLU A 54 0.41 -1.35 1.20
C GLU A 54 1.17 -1.29 -0.12
N TRP A 55 2.41 -1.78 -0.11
CA TRP A 55 3.20 -1.98 -1.31
C TRP A 55 3.92 -3.32 -1.28
N HIS A 56 4.18 -3.90 -2.45
CA HIS A 56 4.99 -5.12 -2.56
C HIS A 56 5.61 -5.25 -3.96
N SER A 57 6.58 -6.15 -4.09
CA SER A 57 7.27 -6.41 -5.36
C SER A 57 6.77 -7.67 -6.07
N HIS A 58 6.55 -7.60 -7.37
CA HIS A 58 6.41 -8.78 -8.23
C HIS A 58 7.75 -9.10 -8.90
N ILE A 59 8.33 -10.24 -8.53
CA ILE A 59 9.58 -10.78 -9.11
C ILE A 59 9.27 -11.68 -10.33
N VAL A 60 8.04 -12.19 -10.41
CA VAL A 60 7.51 -12.85 -11.61
C VAL A 60 6.84 -11.80 -12.51
N PRO A 61 6.84 -11.97 -13.85
CA PRO A 61 6.25 -11.02 -14.79
C PRO A 61 4.71 -11.06 -14.80
N LEU A 62 4.10 -11.03 -13.62
CA LEU A 62 2.66 -10.87 -13.45
C LEU A 62 2.35 -9.37 -13.43
N ARG A 63 1.90 -8.87 -14.58
CA ARG A 63 1.43 -7.49 -14.71
C ARG A 63 0.06 -7.35 -14.03
N GLY A 64 0.08 -6.69 -12.88
CA GLY A 64 -1.09 -6.33 -12.08
C GLY A 64 -1.32 -7.19 -10.84
N VAL A 65 -2.44 -6.97 -10.15
CA VAL A 65 -2.75 -7.64 -8.88
C VAL A 65 -3.03 -9.13 -9.06
N SER A 66 -2.40 -9.96 -8.24
CA SER A 66 -2.65 -11.38 -8.14
C SER A 66 -3.97 -11.68 -7.41
N GLY A 67 -4.46 -12.92 -7.49
CA GLY A 67 -5.61 -13.34 -6.68
C GLY A 67 -5.34 -13.26 -5.17
N GLY A 68 -4.08 -13.46 -4.75
CA GLY A 68 -3.64 -13.26 -3.37
C GLY A 68 -3.71 -11.80 -2.95
N ASP A 69 -3.29 -10.89 -3.82
CA ASP A 69 -3.33 -9.44 -3.57
C ASP A 69 -4.77 -8.97 -3.39
N ILE A 70 -5.68 -9.43 -4.26
CA ILE A 70 -7.12 -9.13 -4.14
C ILE A 70 -7.68 -9.64 -2.81
N ALA A 71 -7.31 -10.86 -2.40
CA ALA A 71 -7.75 -11.42 -1.12
C ALA A 71 -7.22 -10.60 0.06
N THR A 72 -5.95 -10.19 0.04
CA THR A 72 -5.35 -9.33 1.06
C THR A 72 -6.02 -7.96 1.12
N LEU A 73 -6.17 -7.28 -0.01
CA LEU A 73 -6.84 -5.97 -0.07
C LEU A 73 -8.29 -6.04 0.43
N THR A 74 -9.00 -7.10 0.04
CA THR A 74 -10.37 -7.35 0.53
C THR A 74 -10.37 -7.55 2.03
N SER A 75 -9.48 -8.38 2.57
CA SER A 75 -9.40 -8.62 4.02
C SER A 75 -9.19 -7.33 4.81
N ILE A 76 -8.30 -6.44 4.34
CA ILE A 76 -8.02 -5.15 5.00
C ILE A 76 -9.21 -4.19 4.92
N ILE A 77 -9.84 -4.06 3.75
CA ILE A 77 -10.96 -3.13 3.55
C ILE A 77 -12.22 -3.51 4.34
N TYR A 78 -12.41 -4.80 4.58
CA TYR A 78 -13.56 -5.32 5.31
C TYR A 78 -13.29 -5.63 6.78
N ASP A 79 -12.04 -5.50 7.23
CA ASP A 79 -11.69 -5.67 8.63
C ASP A 79 -12.35 -4.55 9.46
N PRO A 80 -13.18 -4.90 10.46
CA PRO A 80 -13.98 -3.95 11.22
C PRO A 80 -13.16 -3.01 12.10
N ASP A 81 -11.90 -3.35 12.40
CA ASP A 81 -11.00 -2.49 13.16
C ASP A 81 -10.48 -1.32 12.30
N TYR A 82 -10.64 -1.42 10.97
CA TYR A 82 -10.34 -0.36 10.02
C TYR A 82 -11.61 0.25 9.43
N ASN A 83 -11.54 1.54 9.10
CA ASN A 83 -12.63 2.25 8.44
C ASN A 83 -12.14 3.02 7.21
N PHE A 84 -11.51 2.29 6.28
CA PHE A 84 -10.99 2.86 5.03
C PHE A 84 -12.12 3.13 4.03
N ASN A 85 -12.13 4.35 3.47
CA ASN A 85 -12.95 4.69 2.30
C ASN A 85 -12.25 4.31 0.99
N ALA A 86 -10.92 4.43 0.98
CA ALA A 86 -10.03 4.05 -0.09
C ALA A 86 -8.72 3.53 0.53
N PHE A 87 -8.08 2.57 -0.13
CA PHE A 87 -6.83 1.96 0.33
C PHE A 87 -5.90 1.78 -0.86
N ALA A 88 -4.70 2.35 -0.78
CA ALA A 88 -3.72 2.29 -1.85
C ALA A 88 -2.98 0.95 -1.88
N CYS A 89 -2.71 0.45 -3.07
CA CYS A 89 -1.83 -0.68 -3.30
C CYS A 89 -0.85 -0.34 -4.42
N ILE A 90 0.44 -0.44 -4.14
CA ILE A 90 1.50 -0.19 -5.11
C ILE A 90 2.25 -1.49 -5.37
N VAL A 91 2.27 -1.93 -6.62
CA VAL A 91 3.04 -3.09 -7.06
C VAL A 91 4.29 -2.60 -7.77
N ALA A 92 5.46 -2.93 -7.22
CA ALA A 92 6.75 -2.72 -7.86
C ALA A 92 7.09 -3.94 -8.72
N LEU A 93 6.86 -3.84 -10.02
CA LEU A 93 7.17 -4.90 -10.98
C LEU A 93 8.63 -4.79 -11.42
N LEU A 94 9.42 -5.83 -11.13
CA LEU A 94 10.80 -5.91 -11.60
C LEU A 94 10.86 -6.68 -12.93
N GLU A 95 11.20 -5.98 -14.01
CA GLU A 95 11.34 -6.56 -15.35
C GLU A 95 12.60 -6.00 -16.04
N ASN A 96 13.51 -6.89 -16.48
CA ASN A 96 14.75 -6.52 -17.17
C ASN A 96 15.57 -5.43 -16.42
N ASP A 97 15.78 -5.63 -15.12
CA ASP A 97 16.46 -4.69 -14.21
C ASP A 97 15.83 -3.30 -14.11
N LYS A 98 14.57 -3.15 -14.56
CA LYS A 98 13.78 -1.93 -14.40
C LYS A 98 12.61 -2.19 -13.45
N VAL A 99 12.29 -1.16 -12.66
CA VAL A 99 11.12 -1.18 -11.78
C VAL A 99 10.02 -0.33 -12.41
N GLU A 100 8.88 -0.95 -12.67
CA GLU A 100 7.63 -0.29 -13.04
C GLU A 100 6.71 -0.26 -11.81
N LEU A 101 6.19 0.92 -11.45
CA LEU A 101 5.21 1.06 -10.37
C LEU A 101 3.80 1.01 -10.95
N ILE A 102 3.00 0.08 -10.45
CA ILE A 102 1.60 -0.08 -10.83
C ILE A 102 0.74 0.26 -9.62
N GLY A 103 -0.07 1.31 -9.73
CA GLY A 103 -0.93 1.79 -8.64
C GLY A 103 -2.35 1.25 -8.74
N TYR A 104 -2.92 0.92 -7.59
CA TYR A 104 -4.32 0.55 -7.44
C TYR A 104 -4.94 1.28 -6.26
N ILE A 105 -6.21 1.64 -6.39
CA ILE A 105 -7.05 2.05 -5.27
C ILE A 105 -8.13 1.00 -5.07
N ALA A 106 -8.15 0.44 -3.86
CA ALA A 106 -9.16 -0.48 -3.41
C ALA A 106 -10.22 0.26 -2.58
N THR A 107 -11.48 -0.07 -2.80
CA THR A 107 -12.66 0.42 -2.05
C THR A 107 -13.52 -0.78 -1.67
N LYS A 108 -14.58 -0.59 -0.87
CA LYS A 108 -15.56 -1.65 -0.54
C LYS A 108 -16.32 -2.22 -1.74
N ARG A 109 -16.11 -1.70 -2.97
CA ARG A 109 -16.84 -2.16 -4.17
C ARG A 109 -15.94 -2.45 -5.35
N TYR A 110 -14.85 -1.70 -5.48
CA TYR A 110 -14.01 -1.70 -6.66
C TYR A 110 -12.54 -1.69 -6.27
N ILE A 111 -11.75 -2.43 -7.02
CA ILE A 111 -10.30 -2.26 -7.13
C ILE A 111 -10.06 -1.79 -8.54
N TYR A 112 -9.42 -0.64 -8.71
CA TYR A 112 -9.13 -0.08 -10.03
C TYR A 112 -7.71 0.47 -10.08
N GLN A 113 -7.09 0.34 -11.24
CA GLN A 113 -5.74 0.84 -11.50
C GLN A 113 -5.76 2.38 -11.59
N VAL A 114 -4.71 3.01 -11.10
CA VAL A 114 -4.51 4.46 -11.12
C VAL A 114 -3.10 4.82 -11.60
N GLU A 115 -2.94 6.06 -12.07
CA GLU A 115 -1.63 6.64 -12.37
C GLU A 115 -0.90 6.96 -11.06
N ILE A 116 0.39 6.62 -10.97
CA ILE A 116 1.27 7.07 -9.89
C ILE A 116 2.10 8.24 -10.42
N ARG A 117 2.03 9.37 -9.71
CA ARG A 117 2.92 10.51 -9.94
C ARG A 117 3.95 10.56 -8.84
N VAL A 118 5.21 10.36 -9.22
CA VAL A 118 6.34 10.55 -8.30
C VAL A 118 6.70 12.03 -8.33
N VAL A 119 6.61 12.67 -7.17
CA VAL A 119 6.96 14.08 -6.97
C VAL A 119 8.17 14.17 -6.05
N ASP A 120 9.07 15.10 -6.34
CA ASP A 120 10.19 15.39 -5.46
C ASP A 120 9.67 16.00 -4.15
N SER A 121 10.32 15.64 -3.03
CA SER A 121 9.90 16.02 -1.68
C SER A 121 9.84 17.54 -1.45
N ASP A 122 10.58 18.32 -2.25
CA ASP A 122 10.59 19.79 -2.18
C ASP A 122 9.32 20.44 -2.76
N MET A 123 8.41 19.67 -3.37
CA MET A 123 7.14 20.15 -3.94
C MET A 123 5.89 19.83 -3.09
N LEU A 124 6.06 19.24 -1.91
CA LEU A 124 4.95 18.86 -1.01
C LEU A 124 4.70 19.87 0.14
N ILE A 125 5.16 21.12 -0.02
CA ILE A 125 4.96 22.25 0.91
C ILE A 125 3.63 22.98 0.71
#